data_AF-A0A8J2UHH9-F1
#
_entry.id   AF-A0A8J2UHH9-F1
#
_cell.length_a   1.000
_cell.length_b   1.000
_cell.length_c   1.000
_cell.angle_alpha   90.00
_cell.angle_beta   90.00
_cell.angle_gamma   90.00
#
_symmetry.space_group_name_H-M   'P 1'
#
loop_
_entity.id
_entity.type
_entity.pdbx_description
1 polymer ?
#
loop_
_entity_poly.entity_id
_entity_poly.type
_entity_poly.pdbx_seq_one_letter_code
_entity_poly.pdbx_strand_id
1 'polypeptide(L)'
;MTYPFQLIPMATLKENGVAANSWKIHEHLGTHTDAPNHFIENQKSLDQIALEDLIVPVVVIDISDKASKNRDAELTVDDIKTFESQYGKIPDHSCVMMYSGWEAHLKDPMFVGLDSQQVKHYPGFSSAAIQFLLTQRSIAGIGVDDLSIDPGIDEKYTGHKMLFAAGKWAVECVANLSNIPKTGATIIVGAPKVGKATGGFSRIIAVW
;
A
#
# COMPACT_ATOMS: atom_id res chain seq x y z
N MET A 1 -5.65 15.16 -7.31
CA MET A 1 -5.31 15.31 -8.74
C MET A 1 -4.91 13.94 -9.27
N THR A 2 -5.81 13.24 -9.97
CA THR A 2 -5.43 12.05 -10.72
C THR A 2 -4.82 12.51 -12.02
N TYR A 3 -3.50 12.46 -12.13
CA TYR A 3 -2.85 12.69 -13.40
C TYR A 3 -3.04 11.42 -14.24
N PRO A 4 -3.69 11.52 -15.42
CA PRO A 4 -4.03 10.33 -16.19
C PRO A 4 -2.75 9.67 -16.72
N PHE A 5 -2.70 8.34 -16.62
CA PHE A 5 -1.74 7.54 -17.36
C PHE A 5 -1.87 7.83 -18.86
N GLN A 6 -0.74 8.07 -19.53
CA GLN A 6 -0.71 8.25 -20.98
C GLN A 6 0.18 7.20 -21.63
N LEU A 7 -0.42 6.45 -22.56
CA LEU A 7 0.27 5.52 -23.45
C LEU A 7 0.50 6.23 -24.79
N ILE A 8 1.76 6.48 -25.12
CA ILE A 8 2.15 7.21 -26.33
C ILE A 8 2.82 6.21 -27.30
N PRO A 9 2.18 5.85 -28.42
CA PRO A 9 2.78 4.96 -29.42
C PRO A 9 4.08 5.54 -29.98
N MET A 10 5.14 4.74 -29.97
CA MET A 10 6.45 5.10 -30.52
C MET A 10 6.81 4.31 -31.78
N ALA A 11 6.35 3.06 -31.87
CA ALA A 11 6.59 2.18 -33.00
C ALA A 11 5.43 1.17 -33.15
N THR A 12 5.13 0.77 -34.38
CA THR A 12 4.14 -0.26 -34.69
C THR A 12 4.80 -1.47 -35.36
N LEU A 13 4.25 -2.67 -35.17
CA LEU A 13 4.76 -3.88 -35.84
C LEU A 13 4.75 -3.74 -37.37
N LYS A 14 3.71 -3.11 -37.92
CA LYS A 14 3.55 -2.94 -39.37
C LYS A 14 4.64 -2.05 -39.96
N GLU A 15 4.96 -0.94 -39.30
CA GLU A 15 5.88 0.07 -39.84
C GLU A 15 7.33 -0.21 -39.43
N ASN A 16 7.54 -0.80 -38.26
CA ASN A 16 8.86 -0.90 -37.64
C ASN A 16 9.32 -2.34 -37.37
N GLY A 17 8.46 -3.36 -37.51
CA GLY A 17 8.76 -4.74 -37.11
C GLY A 17 8.84 -4.96 -35.58
N VAL A 18 8.61 -3.90 -34.79
CA VAL A 18 8.56 -3.90 -33.32
C VAL A 18 7.44 -2.98 -32.86
N ALA A 19 6.71 -3.36 -31.81
CA ALA A 19 5.77 -2.48 -31.14
C ALA A 19 6.41 -1.91 -29.86
N ALA A 20 6.37 -0.59 -29.71
CA ALA A 20 6.88 0.09 -28.53
C ALA A 20 6.02 1.31 -28.19
N ASN A 21 5.87 1.58 -26.90
CA ASN A 21 5.16 2.74 -26.38
C ASN A 21 6.00 3.45 -25.32
N SER A 22 5.87 4.76 -25.23
CA SER A 22 6.33 5.58 -24.09
C SER A 22 5.19 5.77 -23.10
N TRP A 23 5.50 5.76 -21.81
CA TRP A 23 4.51 5.97 -20.74
C TRP A 23 4.78 7.29 -20.03
N LYS A 24 3.73 8.09 -19.83
CA LYS A 24 3.74 9.19 -18.86
C LYS A 24 2.90 8.76 -17.66
N ILE A 25 3.57 8.59 -16.53
CA ILE A 25 2.99 8.01 -15.31
C ILE A 25 3.50 8.76 -14.07
N HIS A 26 2.69 8.76 -13.03
CA HIS A 26 3.05 9.28 -11.71
C HIS A 26 3.54 8.12 -10.84
N GLU A 27 4.52 8.37 -9.98
CA GLU A 27 5.09 7.33 -9.10
C GLU A 27 4.02 6.64 -8.24
N HIS A 28 3.04 7.42 -7.78
CA HIS A 28 1.96 7.01 -6.89
C HIS A 28 0.64 6.79 -7.67
N LEU A 29 0.66 5.85 -8.62
CA LEU A 29 -0.51 5.52 -9.45
C LEU A 29 -0.81 4.02 -9.44
N GLY A 30 -2.08 3.69 -9.16
CA GLY A 30 -2.54 2.30 -9.09
C GLY A 30 -1.84 1.55 -7.98
N THR A 31 -1.66 0.23 -8.13
CA THR A 31 -0.84 -0.54 -7.20
C THR A 31 0.60 -0.03 -7.25
N HIS A 32 1.09 0.54 -6.15
CA HIS A 32 2.40 1.17 -6.09
C HIS A 32 3.05 0.96 -4.71
N THR A 33 4.35 1.20 -4.66
CA THR A 33 5.14 1.22 -3.43
C THR A 33 5.52 2.64 -3.10
N ASP A 34 5.41 3.01 -1.83
CA ASP A 34 5.92 4.26 -1.28
C ASP A 34 7.23 4.04 -0.55
N ALA A 35 8.18 4.91 -0.83
CA ALA A 35 9.46 4.94 -0.15
C ALA A 35 9.47 5.98 0.98
N PRO A 36 10.32 5.81 1.99
CA PRO A 36 10.46 6.75 3.11
C PRO A 36 10.66 8.23 2.72
N ASN A 37 11.41 8.50 1.65
CA ASN A 37 11.63 9.85 1.13
C ASN A 37 10.37 10.53 0.56
N HIS A 38 9.24 9.83 0.46
CA HIS A 38 7.97 10.40 0.03
C HIS A 38 7.45 11.48 0.98
N PHE A 39 7.63 11.31 2.29
CA PHE A 39 7.23 12.30 3.30
C PHE A 39 8.37 12.84 4.15
N ILE A 40 9.52 12.15 4.22
CA ILE A 40 10.60 12.49 5.13
C ILE A 40 11.87 12.83 4.36
N GLU A 41 12.34 14.07 4.50
CA GLU A 41 13.55 14.54 3.84
C GLU A 41 14.77 13.69 4.22
N ASN A 42 15.64 13.40 3.26
CA ASN A 42 16.87 12.60 3.42
C ASN A 42 16.69 11.14 3.86
N GLN A 43 15.46 10.64 3.92
CA GLN A 43 15.22 9.21 4.08
C GLN A 43 15.49 8.43 2.79
N LYS A 44 15.47 7.10 2.88
CA LYS A 44 15.73 6.21 1.74
C LYS A 44 14.74 6.45 0.59
N SER A 45 15.26 6.57 -0.63
CA SER A 45 14.46 6.46 -1.86
C SER A 45 14.16 5.01 -2.20
N LEU A 46 13.21 4.78 -3.11
CA LEU A 46 12.76 3.43 -3.46
C LEU A 46 13.89 2.52 -3.95
N ASP A 47 14.83 3.07 -4.73
CA ASP A 47 16.01 2.35 -5.23
C ASP A 47 17.04 1.98 -4.15
N GLN A 48 16.90 2.53 -2.94
CA GLN A 48 17.78 2.32 -1.78
C GLN A 48 17.18 1.35 -0.75
N ILE A 49 15.93 0.91 -0.94
CA ILE A 49 15.34 -0.13 -0.10
C ILE A 49 16.03 -1.47 -0.40
N ALA A 50 16.39 -2.19 0.66
CA ALA A 50 17.10 -3.46 0.52
C ALA A 50 16.15 -4.53 -0.02
N LEU A 51 16.65 -5.48 -0.82
CA LEU A 51 15.78 -6.49 -1.44
C LEU A 51 15.16 -7.42 -0.39
N GLU A 52 15.89 -7.70 0.69
CA GLU A 52 15.42 -8.42 1.86
C GLU A 52 14.31 -7.72 2.63
N ASP A 53 14.11 -6.40 2.44
CA ASP A 53 12.97 -5.67 2.99
C ASP A 53 11.73 -5.81 2.09
N LEU A 54 11.90 -6.14 0.81
CA LEU A 54 10.84 -6.25 -0.21
C LEU A 54 10.38 -7.69 -0.44
N ILE A 55 11.07 -8.68 0.15
CA ILE A 55 10.75 -10.11 0.07
C ILE A 55 10.61 -10.63 1.50
N VAL A 56 9.40 -10.59 2.03
CA VAL A 56 9.15 -10.81 3.46
C VAL A 56 7.89 -11.66 3.69
N PRO A 57 7.75 -12.32 4.85
CA PRO A 57 6.46 -12.91 5.24
C PRO A 57 5.37 -11.84 5.21
N VAL A 58 4.15 -12.21 4.84
CA VAL A 58 3.00 -11.30 4.86
C VAL A 58 1.88 -11.87 5.72
N VAL A 59 1.24 -10.99 6.47
CA VAL A 59 -0.02 -11.26 7.16
C VAL A 59 -1.11 -10.36 6.60
N VAL A 60 -2.34 -10.85 6.54
CA VAL A 60 -3.50 -10.08 6.09
C VAL A 60 -4.51 -9.96 7.21
N ILE A 61 -4.67 -8.75 7.73
CA ILE A 61 -5.66 -8.43 8.75
C ILE A 61 -6.92 -7.92 8.06
N ASP A 62 -8.03 -8.61 8.31
CA ASP A 62 -9.32 -8.34 7.69
C ASP A 62 -10.15 -7.38 8.54
N ILE A 63 -10.54 -6.25 7.95
CA ILE A 63 -11.46 -5.29 8.55
C ILE A 63 -12.67 -5.01 7.64
N SER A 64 -12.93 -5.84 6.63
CA SER A 64 -13.98 -5.55 5.63
C SER A 64 -15.38 -5.43 6.24
N ASP A 65 -15.66 -6.21 7.28
CA ASP A 65 -16.91 -6.13 8.03
C ASP A 65 -17.08 -4.82 8.81
N LYS A 66 -15.99 -4.14 9.16
CA LYS A 66 -16.01 -2.79 9.75
C LYS A 66 -16.13 -1.74 8.66
N ALA A 67 -15.32 -1.85 7.61
CA ALA A 67 -15.29 -0.90 6.50
C ALA A 67 -16.63 -0.82 5.75
N SER A 68 -17.34 -1.94 5.62
CA SER A 68 -18.69 -1.98 5.02
C SER A 68 -19.76 -1.21 5.81
N LYS A 69 -19.52 -0.95 7.11
CA LYS A 69 -20.43 -0.23 8.00
C LYS A 69 -20.00 1.20 8.26
N ASN A 70 -18.70 1.47 8.15
CA ASN A 70 -18.09 2.77 8.34
C ASN A 70 -16.97 2.98 7.32
N ARG A 71 -17.13 3.98 6.44
CA ARG A 71 -16.12 4.34 5.44
C ARG A 71 -14.83 4.85 6.10
N ASP A 72 -14.90 5.36 7.31
CA ASP A 72 -13.76 5.84 8.09
C ASP A 72 -13.29 4.78 9.10
N ALA A 73 -13.49 3.49 8.79
CA ALA A 73 -13.02 2.41 9.65
C ALA A 73 -11.50 2.38 9.70
N GLU A 74 -10.95 2.22 10.91
CA GLU A 74 -9.51 2.08 11.11
C GLU A 74 -9.15 0.66 11.55
N LEU A 75 -8.02 0.14 11.07
CA LEU A 75 -7.35 -1.00 11.68
C LEU A 75 -6.71 -0.54 12.99
N THR A 76 -7.14 -1.14 14.09
CA THR A 76 -6.74 -0.76 15.45
C THR A 76 -5.74 -1.73 16.07
N VAL A 77 -5.14 -1.34 17.19
CA VAL A 77 -4.28 -2.24 18.00
C VAL A 77 -5.05 -3.47 18.48
N ASP A 78 -6.35 -3.33 18.77
CA ASP A 78 -7.18 -4.46 19.21
C ASP A 78 -7.47 -5.44 18.06
N ASP A 79 -7.57 -4.95 16.82
CA ASP A 79 -7.63 -5.81 15.63
C ASP A 79 -6.36 -6.62 15.46
N ILE A 80 -5.19 -5.98 15.65
CA ILE A 80 -3.89 -6.66 15.61
C ILE A 80 -3.82 -7.75 16.67
N LYS A 81 -4.19 -7.45 17.92
CA LYS A 81 -4.17 -8.44 19.01
C LYS A 81 -5.17 -9.57 18.78
N THR A 82 -6.35 -9.26 18.26
CA THR A 82 -7.37 -10.26 17.93
C THR A 82 -6.86 -11.19 16.83
N PHE A 83 -6.27 -10.64 15.78
CA PHE A 83 -5.60 -11.40 14.72
C PHE A 83 -4.53 -12.32 15.32
N GLU A 84 -3.64 -11.80 16.16
CA GLU A 84 -2.56 -12.60 16.74
C GLU A 84 -3.03 -13.70 17.68
N SER A 85 -4.16 -13.49 18.38
CA SER A 85 -4.78 -14.53 19.20
C SER A 85 -5.29 -15.72 18.38
N GLN A 86 -5.62 -15.50 17.11
CA GLN A 86 -6.20 -16.52 16.21
C GLN A 86 -5.12 -17.17 15.33
N TYR A 87 -4.19 -16.38 14.82
CA TYR A 87 -3.23 -16.81 13.79
C TYR A 87 -1.76 -16.82 14.25
N GLY A 88 -1.51 -16.46 15.51
CA GLY A 88 -0.18 -16.33 16.07
C GLY A 88 0.40 -14.92 15.91
N LYS A 89 1.46 -14.63 16.67
CA LYS A 89 2.14 -13.34 16.65
C LYS A 89 2.59 -12.98 15.23
N ILE A 90 2.42 -11.72 14.82
CA ILE A 90 2.96 -11.21 13.56
C ILE A 90 4.46 -11.51 13.53
N PRO A 91 4.98 -12.18 12.49
CA PRO A 91 6.40 -12.48 12.38
C PRO A 91 7.25 -11.21 12.39
N ASP A 92 8.44 -11.30 12.96
CA ASP A 92 9.40 -10.21 12.81
C ASP A 92 9.82 -10.07 11.34
N HIS A 93 10.14 -8.85 10.93
CA HIS A 93 10.53 -8.50 9.57
C HIS A 93 9.50 -8.89 8.52
N SER A 94 8.20 -8.71 8.83
CA SER A 94 7.09 -9.05 7.94
C SER A 94 6.40 -7.80 7.36
N CYS A 95 5.57 -8.01 6.35
CA CYS A 95 4.59 -7.04 5.88
C CYS A 95 3.23 -7.27 6.55
N VAL A 96 2.54 -6.20 6.94
CA VAL A 96 1.17 -6.27 7.46
C VAL A 96 0.23 -5.59 6.46
N MET A 97 -0.63 -6.38 5.83
CA MET A 97 -1.67 -5.89 4.93
C MET A 97 -2.98 -5.71 5.67
N MET A 98 -3.62 -4.58 5.48
CA MET A 98 -5.02 -4.35 5.84
C MET A 98 -5.89 -4.66 4.63
N TYR A 99 -6.79 -5.61 4.75
CA TYR A 99 -7.84 -5.83 3.78
C TYR A 99 -9.14 -5.22 4.27
N SER A 100 -9.64 -4.22 3.55
CA SER A 100 -10.88 -3.52 3.87
C SER A 100 -12.04 -3.85 2.92
N GLY A 101 -11.76 -4.53 1.81
CA GLY A 101 -12.74 -4.77 0.75
C GLY A 101 -13.00 -3.55 -0.13
N TRP A 102 -12.23 -2.47 0.02
CA TRP A 102 -12.38 -1.24 -0.76
C TRP A 102 -12.10 -1.45 -2.25
N GLU A 103 -11.38 -2.52 -2.60
CA GLU A 103 -11.16 -2.94 -3.99
C GLU A 103 -12.47 -3.16 -4.77
N ALA A 104 -13.59 -3.42 -4.08
CA ALA A 104 -14.91 -3.49 -4.69
C ALA A 104 -15.32 -2.20 -5.41
N HIS A 105 -14.75 -1.05 -5.02
CA HIS A 105 -15.05 0.26 -5.58
C HIS A 105 -14.14 0.66 -6.76
N LEU A 106 -13.16 -0.15 -7.19
CA LEU A 106 -12.16 0.22 -8.21
C LEU A 106 -12.71 0.83 -9.52
N LYS A 107 -13.96 0.50 -9.90
CA LYS A 107 -14.63 1.01 -11.11
C LYS A 107 -15.67 2.10 -10.84
N ASP A 108 -15.79 2.52 -9.60
CA ASP A 108 -16.75 3.50 -9.09
C ASP A 108 -15.99 4.75 -8.59
N PRO A 109 -16.47 5.97 -8.86
CA PRO A 109 -15.97 7.19 -8.21
C PRO A 109 -15.83 7.09 -6.68
N MET A 110 -16.62 6.23 -6.02
CA MET A 110 -16.53 5.89 -4.60
C MET A 110 -15.13 5.45 -4.17
N PHE A 111 -14.30 4.89 -5.06
CA PHE A 111 -12.92 4.52 -4.73
C PHE A 111 -12.12 5.72 -4.18
N VAL A 112 -12.37 6.91 -4.74
CA VAL A 112 -11.73 8.16 -4.27
C VAL A 112 -12.29 8.62 -2.93
N GLY A 113 -13.50 8.20 -2.59
CA GLY A 113 -14.10 8.41 -1.28
C GLY A 113 -14.54 9.84 -1.01
N LEU A 114 -14.63 10.73 -2.00
CA LEU A 114 -15.01 12.12 -1.77
C LEU A 114 -16.49 12.26 -1.41
N ASP A 115 -16.78 13.05 -0.37
CA ASP A 115 -18.14 13.51 -0.06
C ASP A 115 -18.50 14.82 -0.79
N SER A 116 -19.67 15.39 -0.47
CA SER A 116 -20.14 16.65 -1.07
C SER A 116 -19.28 17.87 -0.69
N GLN A 117 -18.48 17.77 0.37
CA GLN A 117 -17.58 18.81 0.86
C GLN A 117 -16.13 18.60 0.40
N GLN A 118 -15.88 17.59 -0.46
CA GLN A 118 -14.56 17.18 -0.92
C GLN A 118 -13.65 16.61 0.18
N VAL A 119 -14.25 16.12 1.28
CA VAL A 119 -13.56 15.34 2.31
C VAL A 119 -13.47 13.89 1.84
N LYS A 120 -12.30 13.27 2.01
CA LYS A 120 -12.09 11.87 1.66
C LYS A 120 -12.56 10.95 2.78
N HIS A 121 -13.20 9.86 2.41
CA HIS A 121 -13.66 8.81 3.30
C HIS A 121 -13.37 7.44 2.69
N TYR A 122 -12.37 6.79 3.26
CA TYR A 122 -11.98 5.41 3.02
C TYR A 122 -11.20 4.90 4.25
N PRO A 123 -11.12 3.58 4.45
CA PRO A 123 -10.47 2.98 5.61
C PRO A 123 -8.98 3.28 5.69
N GLY A 124 -8.34 2.93 6.80
CA GLY A 124 -6.90 3.08 6.95
C GLY A 124 -6.37 2.46 8.22
N PHE A 125 -5.06 2.56 8.45
CA PHE A 125 -4.48 2.19 9.73
C PHE A 125 -4.67 3.32 10.73
N SER A 126 -5.08 3.01 11.96
CA SER A 126 -4.98 3.98 13.05
C SER A 126 -3.52 4.33 13.31
N SER A 127 -3.25 5.59 13.67
CA SER A 127 -1.90 6.02 14.09
C SER A 127 -1.36 5.17 15.25
N ALA A 128 -2.23 4.72 16.16
CA ALA A 128 -1.86 3.83 17.26
C ALA A 128 -1.47 2.43 16.77
N ALA A 129 -2.14 1.88 15.74
CA ALA A 129 -1.77 0.61 15.13
C ALA A 129 -0.41 0.69 14.45
N ILE A 130 -0.13 1.74 13.67
CA ILE A 130 1.19 1.94 13.05
C ILE A 130 2.27 2.04 14.13
N GLN A 131 2.06 2.86 15.17
CA GLN A 131 3.00 2.99 16.29
C GLN A 131 3.27 1.65 16.98
N PHE A 132 2.23 0.84 17.18
CA PHE A 132 2.33 -0.49 17.76
C PHE A 132 3.12 -1.44 16.87
N LEU A 133 2.83 -1.46 15.56
CA LEU A 133 3.55 -2.28 14.59
C LEU A 133 5.03 -1.89 14.46
N LEU A 134 5.38 -0.61 14.69
CA LEU A 134 6.76 -0.13 14.65
C LEU A 134 7.55 -0.43 15.92
N THR A 135 6.90 -0.36 17.09
CA THR A 135 7.61 -0.42 18.38
C THR A 135 7.49 -1.76 19.09
N GLN A 136 6.39 -2.47 18.86
CA GLN A 136 6.10 -3.75 19.50
C GLN A 136 6.20 -4.91 18.51
N ARG A 137 6.12 -4.63 17.21
CA ARG A 137 6.47 -5.55 16.13
C ARG A 137 7.65 -4.97 15.37
N SER A 138 8.38 -5.79 14.63
CA SER A 138 9.53 -5.35 13.85
C SER A 138 9.22 -5.45 12.36
N ILE A 139 8.15 -4.79 11.91
CA ILE A 139 7.67 -4.92 10.53
C ILE A 139 8.69 -4.35 9.52
N ALA A 140 8.65 -4.86 8.29
CA ALA A 140 9.38 -4.32 7.14
C ALA A 140 8.56 -3.23 6.41
N GLY A 141 7.24 -3.43 6.32
CA GLY A 141 6.32 -2.49 5.69
C GLY A 141 4.85 -2.83 5.95
N ILE A 142 3.96 -2.01 5.41
CA ILE A 142 2.49 -2.23 5.49
C ILE A 142 1.84 -2.05 4.12
N GLY A 143 0.55 -2.40 4.00
CA GLY A 143 -0.20 -2.01 2.82
C GLY A 143 -1.71 -2.13 2.94
N VAL A 144 -2.40 -1.58 1.94
CA VAL A 144 -3.86 -1.42 1.88
C VAL A 144 -4.42 -1.73 0.49
N ASP A 145 -5.70 -2.07 0.42
CA ASP A 145 -6.45 -2.23 -0.83
C ASP A 145 -7.14 -0.93 -1.31
N ASP A 146 -6.94 0.18 -0.61
CA ASP A 146 -7.48 1.50 -0.92
C ASP A 146 -6.38 2.51 -1.37
N LEU A 147 -6.70 3.80 -1.34
CA LEU A 147 -5.86 4.89 -1.83
C LEU A 147 -4.81 5.38 -0.84
N SER A 148 -4.84 4.96 0.42
CA SER A 148 -3.91 5.48 1.40
C SER A 148 -3.75 4.58 2.64
N ILE A 149 -2.53 4.39 3.15
CA ILE A 149 -2.36 3.72 4.45
C ILE A 149 -3.00 4.48 5.62
N ASP A 150 -3.24 5.78 5.46
CA ASP A 150 -3.96 6.63 6.41
C ASP A 150 -5.46 6.62 6.11
N PRO A 151 -6.35 6.69 7.12
CA PRO A 151 -7.78 6.84 6.87
C PRO A 151 -8.03 8.14 6.10
N GLY A 152 -9.00 8.14 5.18
CA GLY A 152 -9.24 9.27 4.27
C GLY A 152 -9.44 10.62 4.99
N ILE A 153 -9.97 10.57 6.21
CA ILE A 153 -10.20 11.73 7.08
C ILE A 153 -8.91 12.32 7.68
N ASP A 154 -7.77 11.62 7.65
CA ASP A 154 -6.49 12.17 8.10
C ASP A 154 -5.77 12.93 6.98
N GLU A 155 -6.11 14.19 6.83
CA GLU A 155 -5.47 15.10 5.87
C GLU A 155 -4.00 15.44 6.22
N LYS A 156 -3.52 15.05 7.41
CA LYS A 156 -2.14 15.31 7.84
C LYS A 156 -1.21 14.16 7.50
N TYR A 157 -1.72 13.02 7.03
CA TYR A 157 -0.96 11.82 6.70
C TYR A 157 -0.04 11.40 7.86
N THR A 158 -0.64 11.27 9.04
CA THR A 158 0.08 11.05 10.30
C THR A 158 0.78 9.70 10.29
N GLY A 159 0.12 8.67 9.77
CA GLY A 159 0.64 7.32 9.58
C GLY A 159 1.80 7.26 8.61
N HIS A 160 1.69 7.89 7.43
CA HIS A 160 2.80 8.01 6.48
C HIS A 160 4.06 8.58 7.14
N LYS A 161 3.92 9.75 7.78
CA LYS A 161 5.06 10.41 8.44
C LYS A 161 5.69 9.53 9.51
N MET A 162 4.88 8.84 10.30
CA MET A 162 5.35 7.94 11.36
C MET A 162 6.08 6.72 10.79
N LEU A 163 5.47 6.04 9.81
CA LEU A 163 6.03 4.85 9.16
C LEU A 163 7.34 5.16 8.44
N PHE A 164 7.38 6.26 7.69
CA PHE A 164 8.52 6.64 6.87
C PHE A 164 9.65 7.26 7.69
N ALA A 165 9.35 7.91 8.81
CA ALA A 165 10.38 8.33 9.77
C ALA A 165 11.13 7.13 10.37
N ALA A 166 10.46 5.98 10.49
CA ALA A 166 11.05 4.71 10.89
C ALA A 166 11.73 3.94 9.74
N GLY A 167 11.79 4.51 8.53
CA GLY A 167 12.45 3.94 7.37
C GLY A 167 11.76 2.72 6.77
N LYS A 168 10.45 2.54 7.04
CA LYS A 168 9.63 1.43 6.52
C LYS A 168 8.92 1.85 5.23
N TRP A 169 8.53 0.88 4.41
CA TRP A 169 7.81 1.13 3.15
C TRP A 169 6.32 0.84 3.29
N ALA A 170 5.54 1.36 2.34
CA ALA A 170 4.12 1.06 2.20
C ALA A 170 3.80 0.60 0.77
N VAL A 171 2.71 -0.14 0.61
CA VAL A 171 2.09 -0.40 -0.70
C VAL A 171 0.61 -0.09 -0.65
N GLU A 172 0.11 0.57 -1.68
CA GLU A 172 -1.28 1.02 -1.74
C GLU A 172 -1.97 0.46 -2.99
N CYS A 173 -3.30 0.51 -3.01
CA CYS A 173 -4.14 -0.03 -4.07
C CYS A 173 -3.80 -1.50 -4.37
N VAL A 174 -3.53 -2.31 -3.34
CA VAL A 174 -3.20 -3.73 -3.51
C VAL A 174 -4.47 -4.51 -3.83
N ALA A 175 -4.47 -5.22 -4.95
CA ALA A 175 -5.60 -6.05 -5.35
C ALA A 175 -5.51 -7.47 -4.79
N ASN A 176 -6.66 -8.12 -4.64
CA ASN A 176 -6.83 -9.53 -4.30
C ASN A 176 -6.31 -9.95 -2.92
N LEU A 177 -6.25 -9.04 -1.95
CA LEU A 177 -5.83 -9.38 -0.58
C LEU A 177 -6.74 -10.44 0.05
N SER A 178 -8.01 -10.49 -0.35
CA SER A 178 -8.97 -11.53 0.06
C SER A 178 -8.56 -12.97 -0.30
N ASN A 179 -7.70 -13.15 -1.31
CA ASN A 179 -7.24 -14.47 -1.76
C ASN A 179 -5.98 -14.95 -1.04
N ILE A 180 -5.28 -14.08 -0.32
CA ILE A 180 -4.04 -14.42 0.40
C ILE A 180 -4.43 -15.04 1.76
N PRO A 181 -3.83 -16.16 2.17
CA PRO A 181 -4.08 -16.70 3.50
C PRO A 181 -3.68 -15.71 4.59
N LYS A 182 -4.37 -15.73 5.73
CA LYS A 182 -4.16 -14.78 6.83
C LYS A 182 -2.71 -14.78 7.33
N THR A 183 -2.04 -15.93 7.29
CA THR A 183 -0.61 -16.13 7.58
C THR A 183 -0.01 -17.19 6.65
N GLY A 184 1.32 -17.29 6.62
CA GLY A 184 2.05 -18.34 5.89
C GLY A 184 2.44 -18.00 4.44
N ALA A 185 1.98 -16.86 3.93
CA ALA A 185 2.41 -16.35 2.63
C ALA A 185 3.70 -15.51 2.73
N THR A 186 4.43 -15.41 1.62
CA THR A 186 5.52 -14.46 1.40
C THR A 186 5.11 -13.46 0.33
N ILE A 187 5.32 -12.17 0.59
CA ILE A 187 5.14 -11.11 -0.41
C ILE A 187 6.47 -10.80 -1.10
N ILE A 188 6.39 -10.51 -2.39
CA ILE A 188 7.47 -10.00 -3.23
C ILE A 188 6.98 -8.67 -3.82
N VAL A 189 7.64 -7.58 -3.45
CA VAL A 189 7.32 -6.24 -3.94
C VAL A 189 8.27 -5.89 -5.09
N GLY A 190 7.78 -6.06 -6.33
CA GLY A 190 8.50 -5.70 -7.55
C GLY A 190 8.44 -4.20 -7.85
N ALA A 191 9.25 -3.42 -7.11
CA ALA A 191 9.35 -1.98 -7.24
C ALA A 191 10.40 -1.53 -8.29
N PRO A 192 10.17 -0.41 -9.01
CA PRO A 192 11.12 0.10 -9.99
C PRO A 192 12.38 0.67 -9.32
N LYS A 193 13.55 0.35 -9.89
CA LYS A 193 14.84 0.85 -9.40
C LYS A 193 15.23 2.17 -10.05
N VAL A 194 14.39 3.19 -9.90
CA VAL A 194 14.61 4.54 -10.41
C VAL A 194 15.26 5.38 -9.32
N GLY A 195 16.41 6.00 -9.64
CA GLY A 195 17.18 6.77 -8.68
C GLY A 195 16.38 7.94 -8.09
N LYS A 196 16.37 8.04 -6.76
CA LYS A 196 15.67 9.09 -5.98
C LYS A 196 14.14 9.04 -6.03
N ALA A 197 13.54 7.99 -6.61
CA ALA A 197 12.09 7.87 -6.68
C ALA A 197 11.46 7.88 -5.27
N THR A 198 10.36 8.61 -5.10
CA THR A 198 9.56 8.63 -3.85
C THR A 198 8.55 7.49 -3.78
N GLY A 199 8.26 6.88 -4.93
CA GLY A 199 7.48 5.66 -5.03
C GLY A 199 7.59 5.06 -6.41
N GLY A 200 6.70 4.13 -6.72
CA GLY A 200 6.61 3.59 -8.07
C GLY A 200 5.57 2.49 -8.23
N PHE A 201 4.93 2.47 -9.40
CA PHE A 201 4.04 1.39 -9.81
C PHE A 201 4.73 0.05 -9.58
N SER A 202 4.02 -0.89 -8.97
CA SER A 202 4.64 -2.10 -8.45
C SER A 202 3.88 -3.33 -8.88
N ARG A 203 4.61 -4.36 -9.29
CA ARG A 203 4.04 -5.70 -9.45
C ARG A 203 4.24 -6.46 -8.15
N ILE A 204 3.18 -6.55 -7.37
CA ILE A 204 3.18 -7.28 -6.10
C ILE A 204 2.77 -8.73 -6.37
N ILE A 205 3.49 -9.66 -5.75
CA ILE A 205 3.25 -11.10 -5.85
C ILE A 205 3.20 -11.67 -4.44
N ALA A 206 2.27 -12.60 -4.17
CA ALA A 206 2.28 -13.40 -2.96
C ALA A 206 2.42 -14.89 -3.32
N VAL A 207 3.17 -15.64 -2.52
CA VAL A 207 3.41 -17.09 -2.68
C VAL A 207 3.13 -17.80 -1.36
N TRP A 208 2.40 -18.91 -1.40
CA TRP A 208 2.05 -19.75 -0.24
C TRP A 208 1.91 -21.22 -0.65
#